data_AF-A0A0S8G9S7-F1
#
_entry.id   AF-A0A0S8G9S7-F1
#
_cell.length_a   1.000
_cell.length_b   1.000
_cell.length_c   1.000
_cell.angle_alpha   90.00
_cell.angle_beta   90.00
_cell.angle_gamma   90.00
#
_symmetry.space_group_name_H-M   'P 1'
#
loop_
_entity.id
_entity.type
_entity.pdbx_description
1 polymer ?
#
loop_
_entity_poly.entity_id
_entity_poly.type
_entity_poly.pdbx_seq_one_letter_code
_entity_poly.pdbx_strand_id
1 'polypeptide(L)'
;NKYESLFIDSITVAGRLCFTWCAQQPDNRSDRTGKVDTRAVYGMHGREMMAWLTHLQHIRSKNVIFVGILDESVDEYGRKQYDLQIEGSKTGRELPGIVDEVITMAVMAGDEGPYRAFVCQTLNQWGYPAKDRSGRLDVLEEPHLGKLIAKMGSGVPQAARPLTFVDPATQTTS
;
A
#
# COMPACT_ATOMS: atom_id res chain seq x y z
N ASN A 1 19.99 -10.87 -14.37
CA ASN A 1 18.76 -11.21 -15.13
C ASN A 1 18.19 -12.59 -14.82
N LYS A 2 18.23 -13.07 -13.56
CA LYS A 2 17.73 -14.41 -13.19
C LYS A 2 16.29 -14.42 -12.67
N TYR A 3 15.84 -13.32 -12.08
CA TYR A 3 14.54 -13.20 -11.41
C TYR A 3 13.69 -12.12 -12.07
N GLU A 4 12.39 -12.35 -12.15
CA GLU A 4 11.39 -11.40 -12.66
C GLU A 4 10.71 -10.60 -11.55
N SER A 5 10.68 -11.15 -10.33
CA SER A 5 10.02 -10.55 -9.18
C SER A 5 10.96 -10.44 -7.99
N LEU A 6 10.86 -9.33 -7.25
CA LEU A 6 11.54 -9.08 -5.98
C LEU A 6 10.48 -8.99 -4.88
N PHE A 7 10.61 -9.83 -3.85
CA PHE A 7 9.77 -9.79 -2.66
C PHE A 7 10.52 -9.12 -1.51
N ILE A 8 9.88 -8.12 -0.91
CA ILE A 8 10.30 -7.49 0.33
C ILE A 8 9.28 -7.88 1.40
N ASP A 9 9.60 -8.92 2.16
CA ASP A 9 8.79 -9.39 3.28
C ASP A 9 9.54 -9.12 4.61
N SER A 10 9.25 -8.04 5.34
CA SER A 10 8.18 -7.06 5.10
C SER A 10 8.68 -5.62 5.07
N ILE A 11 7.91 -4.75 4.41
CA ILE A 11 8.12 -3.31 4.46
C ILE A 11 8.01 -2.76 5.88
N THR A 12 7.21 -3.40 6.73
CA THR A 12 7.10 -3.09 8.16
C THR A 12 8.43 -3.30 8.88
N VAL A 13 9.09 -4.44 8.66
CA VAL A 13 10.42 -4.72 9.24
C VAL A 13 11.49 -3.81 8.64
N ALA A 14 11.47 -3.59 7.33
CA ALA A 14 12.38 -2.65 6.68
C ALA A 14 12.28 -1.23 7.27
N GLY A 15 11.05 -0.76 7.53
CA GLY A 15 10.79 0.51 8.20
C GLY A 15 11.39 0.59 9.61
N ARG A 16 11.24 -0.47 10.43
CA ARG A 16 11.83 -0.54 11.78
C ARG A 16 13.36 -0.56 11.75
N LEU A 17 13.96 -1.28 10.80
CA LEU A 17 15.42 -1.30 10.63
C LEU A 17 15.96 0.07 10.22
N CYS A 18 15.29 0.73 9.26
CA CYS A 18 15.62 2.09 8.86
C CYS A 18 15.54 3.05 10.06
N PHE A 19 14.49 2.95 10.88
CA PHE A 19 14.33 3.81 12.06
C PHE A 19 15.44 3.59 13.09
N THR A 20 15.78 2.33 13.35
CA THR A 20 16.87 1.95 14.27
C THR A 20 18.20 2.52 13.79
N TRP A 21 18.48 2.46 12.49
CA TRP A 21 19.67 3.05 11.90
C TRP A 21 19.65 4.58 12.02
N CYS A 22 18.52 5.24 11.74
CA CYS A 22 18.37 6.69 11.89
C CYS A 22 18.64 7.14 13.33
N ALA A 23 18.15 6.40 14.32
CA ALA A 23 18.36 6.71 15.74
C ALA A 23 19.83 6.66 16.19
N GLN A 24 20.68 5.97 15.43
CA GLN A 24 22.11 5.86 15.70
C GLN A 24 22.94 6.97 15.04
N GLN A 25 22.36 7.76 14.13
CA GLN A 25 23.11 8.78 13.39
C GLN A 25 23.53 9.96 14.29
N PRO A 26 24.76 10.48 14.14
CA PRO A 26 25.24 11.64 14.90
C PRO A 26 24.34 12.87 14.73
N ASP A 27 23.88 13.13 13.51
CA ASP A 27 23.03 14.28 13.15
C ASP A 27 21.66 14.28 13.87
N ASN A 28 21.26 13.14 14.43
CA ASN A 28 20.01 13.00 15.17
C ASN A 28 20.21 13.08 16.69
N ARG A 29 21.32 13.67 17.15
CA ARG A 29 21.59 13.94 18.56
C ARG A 29 21.60 15.42 18.83
N SER A 30 21.13 15.80 20.01
CA SER A 30 21.15 17.19 20.47
C SER A 30 22.59 17.63 20.75
N ASP A 31 23.07 18.67 20.08
CA ASP A 31 24.40 19.27 20.35
C ASP A 31 24.57 19.72 21.81
N ARG A 32 23.47 20.12 22.45
CA ARG A 32 23.46 20.59 23.84
C ARG A 32 23.51 19.45 24.86
N THR A 33 22.87 18.31 24.59
CA THR A 33 22.64 17.26 25.61
C THR A 33 23.18 15.87 25.24
N GLY A 34 23.60 15.67 23.99
CA GLY A 34 24.02 14.37 23.44
C GLY A 34 22.90 13.33 23.29
N LYS A 35 21.68 13.63 23.79
CA LYS A 35 20.52 12.76 23.71
C LYS A 35 19.96 12.72 22.29
N VAL A 36 19.38 11.58 21.92
CA VAL A 36 18.72 11.40 20.62
C VAL A 36 17.53 12.37 20.52
N ASP A 37 17.48 13.13 19.43
CA ASP A 37 16.33 13.95 19.05
C ASP A 37 15.39 13.10 18.18
N THR A 38 14.32 12.61 18.81
CA THR A 38 13.32 11.78 18.15
C THR A 38 12.68 12.45 16.93
N ARG A 39 12.52 13.79 16.92
CA ARG A 39 11.96 14.50 15.75
C ARG A 39 12.93 14.46 14.58
N ALA A 40 14.21 14.64 14.84
CA ALA A 40 15.25 14.51 13.83
C ALA A 40 15.31 13.08 13.25
N VAL A 41 15.20 12.06 14.12
CA VAL A 41 15.14 10.65 13.71
C VAL A 41 13.96 10.39 12.77
N TYR A 42 12.73 10.79 13.13
CA TYR A 42 11.56 10.62 12.24
C TYR A 42 11.71 11.40 10.92
N GLY A 43 12.31 12.60 10.98
CA GLY A 43 12.61 13.39 9.80
C GLY A 43 13.58 12.69 8.84
N MET A 44 14.65 12.08 9.37
CA MET A 44 15.61 11.29 8.59
C MET A 44 14.98 9.99 8.07
N HIS A 45 14.31 9.24 8.94
CA HIS A 45 13.62 7.99 8.61
C HIS A 45 12.66 8.17 7.42
N GLY A 46 11.83 9.21 7.47
CA GLY A 46 10.92 9.52 6.36
C GLY A 46 11.63 9.92 5.08
N ARG A 47 12.84 10.49 5.12
CA ARG A 47 13.62 10.77 3.90
C ARG A 47 14.25 9.50 3.34
N GLU A 48 14.87 8.68 4.19
CA GLU A 48 15.54 7.44 3.78
C GLU A 48 14.56 6.43 3.20
N MET A 49 13.41 6.21 3.88
CA MET A 49 12.36 5.32 3.36
C MET A 49 11.85 5.79 1.99
N MET A 50 11.63 7.10 1.84
CA MET A 50 11.16 7.65 0.56
C MET A 50 12.19 7.53 -0.55
N ALA A 51 13.47 7.78 -0.25
CA ALA A 51 14.55 7.59 -1.22
C ALA A 51 14.64 6.13 -1.68
N TRP A 52 14.55 5.17 -0.73
CA TRP A 52 14.59 3.74 -1.03
C TRP A 52 13.39 3.28 -1.86
N LEU A 53 12.16 3.63 -1.46
CA LEU A 53 10.95 3.28 -2.19
C LEU A 53 10.94 3.91 -3.59
N THR A 54 11.34 5.18 -3.69
CA THR A 54 11.45 5.89 -4.96
C THR A 54 12.46 5.23 -5.88
N HIS A 55 13.58 4.72 -5.35
CA HIS A 55 14.57 4.02 -6.17
C HIS A 55 13.98 2.74 -6.77
N LEU A 56 13.26 1.95 -5.95
CA LEU A 56 12.65 0.69 -6.39
C LEU A 56 11.56 0.87 -7.46
N GLN A 57 10.82 1.98 -7.44
CA GLN A 57 9.80 2.28 -8.47
C GLN A 57 10.39 2.42 -9.88
N HIS A 58 11.69 2.75 -9.99
CA HIS A 58 12.36 2.94 -11.28
C HIS A 58 12.83 1.61 -11.90
N ILE A 59 12.68 0.48 -11.21
CA ILE A 59 13.04 -0.85 -11.71
C ILE A 59 11.92 -1.39 -12.61
N ARG A 60 11.80 -0.84 -13.82
CA ARG A 60 10.72 -1.16 -14.77
C ARG A 60 10.71 -2.59 -15.29
N SER A 61 11.81 -3.32 -15.17
CA SER A 61 11.96 -4.69 -15.71
C SER A 61 11.66 -5.79 -14.69
N LYS A 62 11.13 -5.41 -13.52
CA LYS A 62 10.84 -6.32 -12.41
C LYS A 62 9.50 -5.98 -11.77
N ASN A 63 8.82 -6.99 -11.27
CA ASN A 63 7.76 -6.80 -10.30
C ASN A 63 8.39 -6.61 -8.93
N VAL A 64 8.12 -5.49 -8.24
CA VAL A 64 8.57 -5.26 -6.87
C VAL A 64 7.37 -5.38 -5.95
N ILE A 65 7.39 -6.37 -5.06
CA ILE A 65 6.29 -6.71 -4.17
C ILE A 65 6.71 -6.42 -2.73
N PHE A 66 5.99 -5.49 -2.09
CA PHE A 66 6.11 -5.23 -0.67
C PHE A 66 5.02 -5.99 0.08
N VAL A 67 5.42 -6.83 1.01
CA VAL A 67 4.50 -7.45 1.96
C VAL A 67 4.44 -6.56 3.19
N GLY A 68 3.23 -6.26 3.66
CA GLY A 68 2.97 -5.42 4.82
C GLY A 68 1.92 -6.04 5.71
N ILE A 69 1.93 -5.64 6.97
CA ILE A 69 0.90 -6.03 7.95
C ILE A 69 -0.23 -5.01 7.88
N LEU A 70 -1.47 -5.48 7.92
CA LEU A 70 -2.66 -4.65 8.01
C LEU A 70 -3.06 -4.51 9.47
N ASP A 71 -3.09 -3.28 9.99
CA ASP A 71 -3.64 -2.99 11.32
C ASP A 71 -5.13 -2.68 11.19
N GLU A 72 -5.94 -3.23 12.11
CA GLU A 72 -7.36 -2.92 12.28
C GLU A 72 -7.53 -2.10 13.57
N SER A 73 -8.20 -0.95 13.47
CA SER A 73 -8.63 -0.17 14.62
C SER A 73 -10.12 0.15 14.52
N VAL A 74 -10.75 0.44 15.66
CA VAL A 74 -12.16 0.79 15.72
C VAL A 74 -12.26 2.21 16.25
N ASP A 75 -12.96 3.08 15.51
CA ASP A 75 -13.17 4.46 15.93
C ASP A 75 -14.26 4.60 17.00
N GLU A 76 -14.45 5.82 17.49
CA GLU A 76 -15.44 6.15 18.52
C GLU A 76 -16.89 5.85 18.12
N TYR A 77 -17.15 5.64 16.82
CA TYR A 77 -18.46 5.32 16.26
C TYR A 77 -18.62 3.83 15.91
N GLY A 78 -17.65 2.99 16.29
CA GLY A 78 -17.66 1.55 16.01
C GLY A 78 -17.32 1.19 14.56
N ARG A 79 -16.77 2.13 13.78
CA ARG A 79 -16.35 1.87 12.40
C ARG A 79 -14.94 1.34 12.39
N LYS A 80 -14.72 0.28 11.60
CA LYS A 80 -13.39 -0.28 11.38
C LYS A 80 -12.58 0.62 10.45
N GLN A 81 -11.34 0.89 10.84
CA GLN A 81 -10.33 1.57 10.04
C GLN A 81 -9.16 0.62 9.85
N TYR A 82 -8.61 0.61 8.64
CA TYR A 82 -7.54 -0.29 8.26
C TYR A 82 -6.38 0.51 7.67
N ASP A 83 -5.19 0.27 8.22
CA ASP A 83 -3.97 0.97 7.82
C ASP A 83 -2.81 0.00 7.64
N LEU A 84 -1.87 0.38 6.78
CA LEU A 84 -0.60 -0.35 6.68
C LEU A 84 0.21 -0.11 7.96
N GLN A 85 0.56 -1.19 8.66
CA GLN A 85 1.48 -1.12 9.78
C GLN A 85 2.89 -0.78 9.29
N ILE A 86 3.31 0.46 9.48
CA ILE A 86 4.66 0.91 9.13
C ILE A 86 5.15 1.96 10.10
N GLU A 87 6.45 1.91 10.39
CA GLU A 87 7.11 2.95 11.19
C GLU A 87 7.07 4.30 10.46
N GLY A 88 6.76 5.37 11.18
CA GLY A 88 6.70 6.73 10.64
C GLY A 88 5.49 7.04 9.74
N SER A 89 4.79 8.14 10.06
CA SER A 89 3.55 8.54 9.36
C SER A 89 3.74 8.97 7.90
N LYS A 90 4.94 9.48 7.55
CA LYS A 90 5.24 9.94 6.18
C LYS A 90 5.21 8.77 5.19
N THR A 91 5.88 7.67 5.53
CA THR A 91 6.02 6.52 4.64
C THR A 91 4.66 5.89 4.32
N GLY A 92 3.84 5.65 5.34
CA GLY A 92 2.50 5.08 5.15
C GLY A 92 1.59 5.96 4.28
N ARG A 93 1.68 7.29 4.44
CA ARG A 93 0.89 8.25 3.65
C ARG A 93 1.32 8.34 2.18
N GLU A 94 2.62 8.31 1.93
CA GLU A 94 3.16 8.53 0.58
C GLU A 94 3.27 7.24 -0.24
N LEU A 95 3.42 6.08 0.41
CA LEU A 95 3.59 4.78 -0.25
C LEU A 95 2.50 4.48 -1.30
N PRO A 96 1.19 4.69 -1.04
CA PRO A 96 0.16 4.50 -2.07
C PRO A 96 0.33 5.40 -3.30
N GLY A 97 1.02 6.53 -3.18
CA GLY A 97 1.37 7.40 -4.31
C GLY A 97 2.54 6.86 -5.14
N ILE A 98 3.41 6.03 -4.55
CA ILE A 98 4.63 5.51 -5.17
C ILE A 98 4.35 4.20 -5.91
N VAL A 99 3.72 3.24 -5.24
CA VAL A 99 3.44 1.92 -5.82
C VAL A 99 2.39 2.03 -6.92
N ASP A 100 2.35 1.11 -7.87
CA ASP A 100 1.25 1.06 -8.85
C ASP A 100 -0.03 0.52 -8.20
N GLU A 101 0.13 -0.49 -7.36
CA GLU A 101 -0.95 -1.31 -6.82
C GLU A 101 -0.91 -1.32 -5.29
N VAL A 102 -2.07 -1.25 -4.66
CA VAL A 102 -2.26 -1.54 -3.23
C VAL A 102 -3.34 -2.60 -3.13
N ILE A 103 -3.01 -3.75 -2.55
CA ILE A 103 -3.90 -4.91 -2.51
C ILE A 103 -4.03 -5.35 -1.06
N THR A 104 -5.27 -5.50 -0.58
CA THR A 104 -5.54 -6.07 0.74
C THR A 104 -5.99 -7.52 0.58
N MET A 105 -5.33 -8.46 1.25
CA MET A 105 -5.84 -9.82 1.40
C MET A 105 -6.75 -9.88 2.62
N ALA A 106 -8.01 -10.26 2.43
CA ALA A 106 -9.00 -10.34 3.48
C ALA A 106 -9.74 -11.69 3.47
N VAL A 107 -10.33 -12.04 4.61
CA VAL A 107 -11.30 -13.13 4.72
C VAL A 107 -12.70 -12.54 4.50
N MET A 108 -13.41 -13.11 3.53
CA MET A 108 -14.72 -12.68 3.07
C MET A 108 -15.77 -13.71 3.48
N ALA A 109 -17.01 -13.26 3.68
CA ALA A 109 -18.14 -14.16 3.82
C ALA A 109 -18.66 -14.58 2.44
N GLY A 110 -19.05 -15.86 2.31
CA GLY A 110 -19.66 -16.43 1.12
C GLY A 110 -20.62 -17.55 1.46
N ASP A 111 -21.43 -17.97 0.49
CA ASP A 111 -22.51 -18.95 0.68
C ASP A 111 -21.99 -20.34 1.06
N GLU A 112 -20.79 -20.70 0.62
CA GLU A 112 -20.10 -21.95 0.97
C GLU A 112 -19.17 -21.82 2.18
N GLY A 113 -19.26 -20.70 2.91
CA GLY A 113 -18.43 -20.37 4.05
C GLY A 113 -17.38 -19.29 3.76
N PRO A 114 -16.53 -18.97 4.75
CA PRO A 114 -15.54 -17.92 4.61
C PRO A 114 -14.42 -18.29 3.63
N TYR A 115 -14.02 -17.36 2.78
CA TYR A 115 -12.95 -17.55 1.79
C TYR A 115 -11.97 -16.37 1.80
N ARG A 116 -10.75 -16.57 1.27
CA ARG A 116 -9.78 -15.48 1.10
C ARG A 116 -9.92 -14.85 -0.27
N ALA A 117 -9.80 -13.53 -0.34
CA ALA A 117 -9.73 -12.80 -1.60
C ALA A 117 -8.78 -11.62 -1.51
N PHE A 118 -8.36 -11.14 -2.67
CA PHE A 118 -7.69 -9.87 -2.82
C PHE A 118 -8.71 -8.77 -3.12
N VAL A 119 -8.69 -7.71 -2.32
CA VAL A 119 -9.46 -6.49 -2.51
C VAL A 119 -8.57 -5.50 -3.26
N CYS A 120 -8.98 -5.13 -4.47
CA CYS A 120 -8.08 -4.44 -5.41
C CYS A 120 -8.49 -2.98 -5.72
N GLN A 121 -9.76 -2.63 -5.49
CA GLN A 121 -10.28 -1.30 -5.85
C GLN A 121 -10.48 -0.40 -4.63
N THR A 122 -10.16 0.89 -4.79
CA THR A 122 -10.33 1.91 -3.74
C THR A 122 -11.78 2.05 -3.30
N LEU A 123 -12.72 1.98 -4.23
CA LEU A 123 -14.15 1.99 -3.92
C LEU A 123 -14.63 0.57 -3.62
N ASN A 124 -14.28 0.06 -2.45
CA ASN A 124 -14.76 -1.22 -1.95
C ASN A 124 -15.65 -1.04 -0.72
N GLN A 125 -16.62 -1.94 -0.53
CA GLN A 125 -17.63 -1.83 0.52
C GLN A 125 -17.10 -2.10 1.94
N TRP A 126 -15.88 -2.62 2.07
CA TRP A 126 -15.29 -3.01 3.36
C TRP A 126 -14.34 -1.96 3.94
N GLY A 127 -14.02 -0.91 3.18
CA GLY A 127 -13.10 0.14 3.60
C GLY A 127 -11.63 -0.29 3.66
N TYR A 128 -11.26 -1.40 3.00
CA TYR A 128 -9.88 -1.85 2.97
C TYR A 128 -9.01 -0.92 2.09
N PRO A 129 -7.75 -0.65 2.47
CA PRO A 129 -6.84 0.09 1.62
C PRO A 129 -6.56 -0.71 0.35
N ALA A 130 -6.99 -0.18 -0.79
CA ALA A 130 -6.84 -0.83 -2.07
C ALA A 130 -6.76 0.20 -3.19
N LYS A 131 -6.05 -0.14 -4.26
CA LYS A 131 -5.84 0.73 -5.41
C LYS A 131 -5.32 -0.10 -6.58
N ASP A 132 -6.02 0.00 -7.71
CA ASP A 132 -5.61 -0.55 -8.99
C ASP A 132 -5.32 0.59 -9.98
N ARG A 133 -4.06 0.74 -10.42
CA ARG A 133 -3.68 1.69 -11.47
C ARG A 133 -3.68 1.04 -12.85
N SER A 134 -3.56 -0.28 -12.93
CA SER A 134 -3.72 -0.99 -14.20
C SER A 134 -5.14 -0.80 -14.77
N GLY A 135 -6.10 -0.62 -13.87
CA GLY A 135 -7.52 -0.55 -14.17
C GLY A 135 -7.97 -1.85 -14.82
N ARG A 136 -7.43 -3.00 -14.43
CA ARG A 136 -7.79 -4.30 -15.05
C ARG A 136 -8.39 -5.26 -14.04
N LEU A 137 -8.27 -4.96 -12.76
CA LEU A 137 -8.70 -5.83 -11.68
C LEU A 137 -10.15 -5.55 -11.31
N ASP A 138 -10.87 -6.62 -10.99
CA ASP A 138 -12.18 -6.52 -10.38
C ASP A 138 -12.04 -6.12 -8.89
N VAL A 139 -13.14 -5.74 -8.24
CA VAL A 139 -13.12 -5.35 -6.81
C VAL A 139 -12.53 -6.49 -5.96
N LEU A 140 -12.92 -7.72 -6.28
CA LEU A 140 -12.41 -8.95 -5.67
C LEU A 140 -11.72 -9.81 -6.72
N GLU A 141 -10.54 -10.30 -6.38
CA GLU A 141 -9.79 -11.26 -7.17
C GLU A 141 -9.49 -12.52 -6.33
N GLU A 142 -9.27 -13.64 -7.01
CA GLU A 142 -8.72 -14.85 -6.38
C GLU A 142 -7.39 -14.49 -5.67
N PRO A 143 -7.12 -15.03 -4.47
CA PRO A 143 -5.92 -14.73 -3.70
C PRO A 143 -4.67 -15.43 -4.28
N HIS A 144 -4.42 -15.24 -5.57
CA HIS A 144 -3.34 -15.85 -6.34
C HIS A 144 -2.50 -14.78 -7.04
N LEU A 145 -1.39 -14.38 -6.42
CA LEU A 145 -0.57 -13.24 -6.87
C LEU A 145 -0.06 -13.37 -8.32
N GLY A 146 0.31 -14.58 -8.76
CA GLY A 146 0.74 -14.79 -10.15
C GLY A 146 -0.34 -14.50 -11.20
N LYS A 147 -1.61 -14.88 -10.92
CA LYS A 147 -2.76 -14.59 -11.78
C LYS A 147 -3.07 -13.09 -11.74
N LEU A 148 -3.00 -12.48 -10.57
CA LEU A 148 -3.18 -11.04 -10.38
C LEU A 148 -2.19 -10.25 -11.25
N ILE A 149 -0.88 -10.56 -11.14
CA ILE A 149 0.18 -9.92 -11.93
C ILE A 149 -0.04 -10.14 -13.44
N ALA A 150 -0.41 -11.36 -13.85
CA ALA A 150 -0.71 -11.64 -15.25
C ALA A 150 -1.92 -10.84 -15.77
N LYS A 151 -2.98 -10.70 -14.98
CA LYS A 151 -4.17 -9.89 -15.31
C LYS A 151 -3.81 -8.42 -15.44
N MET A 152 -3.04 -7.87 -14.48
CA MET A 152 -2.54 -6.49 -14.56
C MET A 152 -1.63 -6.25 -15.77
N GLY A 153 -0.88 -7.25 -16.22
CA GLY A 153 0.00 -7.18 -17.39
C GLY A 153 -0.68 -7.42 -18.74
N SER A 154 -1.95 -7.83 -18.77
CA SER A 154 -2.63 -8.27 -20.00
C SER A 154 -3.96 -7.52 -20.25
N GLY A 155 -4.33 -7.34 -21.53
CA GLY A 155 -5.63 -6.81 -21.92
C GLY A 155 -5.78 -5.27 -21.95
N VAL A 156 -6.98 -4.82 -22.33
CA VAL A 156 -7.33 -3.39 -22.45
C VAL A 156 -7.72 -2.85 -21.06
N PRO A 157 -7.22 -1.68 -20.62
CA PRO A 157 -7.62 -1.08 -19.35
C PRO A 157 -9.15 -0.85 -19.27
N GLN A 158 -9.74 -1.01 -18.09
CA GLN A 158 -11.14 -0.72 -17.75
C GLN A 158 -11.51 0.74 -18.01
N ALA A 159 -10.54 1.66 -17.99
CA ALA A 159 -10.72 3.04 -18.42
C ALA A 159 -11.10 3.18 -19.90
N ALA A 160 -10.90 2.14 -20.72
CA ALA A 160 -11.41 2.08 -22.09
C ALA A 160 -12.86 1.58 -22.17
N ARG A 161 -13.48 1.19 -21.04
CA ARG A 161 -14.94 0.99 -21.00
C ARG A 161 -15.58 2.38 -21.13
N PRO A 162 -16.56 2.57 -22.02
CA PRO A 162 -17.14 3.88 -22.28
C PRO A 162 -17.72 4.46 -20.99
N LEU A 163 -17.19 5.62 -20.57
CA LEU A 163 -17.79 6.42 -19.50
C LEU A 163 -18.99 7.15 -20.09
N THR A 164 -20.18 6.92 -19.52
CA THR A 164 -21.34 7.72 -19.84
C THR A 164 -21.23 9.06 -19.13
N PHE A 165 -20.93 10.12 -19.87
CA PHE A 165 -21.00 11.48 -19.34
C PHE A 165 -22.46 11.83 -19.09
N VAL A 166 -22.83 11.98 -17.82
CA VAL A 166 -24.17 12.37 -17.38
C VAL A 166 -24.10 13.68 -16.59
N ASP A 167 -25.16 14.48 -16.63
CA ASP A 167 -25.29 15.64 -15.76
C ASP A 167 -25.53 15.16 -14.31
N PRO A 168 -24.62 15.45 -13.36
CA PRO A 168 -24.78 15.04 -11.96
C PRO A 168 -26.09 15.50 -11.33
N ALA A 169 -26.66 16.63 -11.77
CA ALA A 169 -27.93 17.14 -11.25
C ALA A 169 -29.15 16.30 -11.68
N THR A 170 -28.98 15.44 -12.69
CA THR A 170 -30.04 14.56 -13.22
C THR A 170 -29.98 13.14 -12.65
N GLN A 171 -28.97 12.84 -11.81
CA GLN A 171 -28.83 11.54 -11.18
C GLN A 171 -29.64 11.49 -9.89
N THR A 172 -30.70 10.70 -9.87
CA THR A 172 -31.43 10.37 -8.64
C THR A 172 -30.67 9.27 -7.92
N THR A 173 -30.07 9.57 -6.75
CA THR A 173 -29.55 8.53 -5.86
C THR A 173 -30.69 7.62 -5.43
N SER A 174 -30.63 6.36 -5.85
CA SER A 174 -31.50 5.29 -5.36
C SER A 174 -30.98 4.74 -4.04
#